data_AF-A0A0M2VMD6-F1
#
_entry.id   AF-A0A0M2VMD6-F1
#
_cell.length_a   1.000
_cell.length_b   1.000
_cell.length_c   1.000
_cell.angle_alpha   90.00
_cell.angle_beta   90.00
_cell.angle_gamma   90.00
#
_symmetry.space_group_name_H-M   'P 1'
#
loop_
_entity.id
_entity.type
_entity.pdbx_description
1 polymer ?
#
loop_
_entity_poly.entity_id
_entity_poly.type
_entity_poly.pdbx_seq_one_letter_code
_entity_poly.pdbx_strand_id
1 'polypeptide(L)'
;MLPAEALYKHALAKIANNPAFTLQLGVTVSTVQQDDDSVLVAGSVCGSTKHWQAKAVIDTRPPSNSQLSANEGCWQVFSGLEVACAKHGFDTSTAILMDFQGGYRHPCFIYLLPLDQDHFLVEWTAFQADKATPADYSADVKAWLQRQNVENFHVTRAESGSLPMMRLSKNTNSGRVLNAGVGAGWMRAATGYHFVSCQRGCAALARQILAANASDNWQLHSPQVRTRWLDWMDMVFLRALKRHPEQAPQWFVRLFAGTTAAQMSRFMNDKPYLGDAWAVASALPPAPFIRAVLPW
;
A
#
# COMPACT_ATOMS: atom_id res chain seq x y z
N MET A 1 -7.54 -15.46 2.14
CA MET A 1 -6.82 -14.32 1.50
C MET A 1 -7.16 -14.30 0.02
N LEU A 2 -7.15 -13.14 -0.66
CA LEU A 2 -7.24 -13.07 -2.12
C LEU A 2 -5.82 -12.86 -2.69
N PRO A 3 -5.23 -13.83 -3.40
CA PRO A 3 -3.90 -13.66 -3.99
C PRO A 3 -3.88 -12.48 -4.97
N ALA A 4 -2.84 -11.65 -4.93
CA ALA A 4 -2.72 -10.48 -5.80
C ALA A 4 -2.74 -10.88 -7.29
N GLU A 5 -2.09 -11.99 -7.63
CA GLU A 5 -2.11 -12.54 -8.99
C GLU A 5 -3.51 -12.98 -9.43
N ALA A 6 -4.28 -13.61 -8.54
CA ALA A 6 -5.65 -14.02 -8.83
C ALA A 6 -6.55 -12.80 -9.11
N LEU A 7 -6.42 -11.74 -8.30
CA LEU A 7 -7.11 -10.48 -8.52
C LEU A 7 -6.72 -9.85 -9.86
N TYR A 8 -5.42 -9.82 -10.17
CA TYR A 8 -4.91 -9.23 -11.42
C TYR A 8 -5.43 -9.99 -12.65
N LYS A 9 -5.36 -11.33 -12.64
CA LYS A 9 -5.93 -12.19 -13.70
C LYS A 9 -7.43 -11.96 -13.85
N HIS A 10 -8.16 -11.85 -12.75
CA HIS A 10 -9.60 -11.54 -12.78
C HIS A 10 -9.88 -10.20 -13.45
N ALA A 11 -9.13 -9.15 -13.11
CA ALA A 11 -9.28 -7.83 -13.71
C ALA A 11 -8.97 -7.85 -15.22
N LEU A 12 -7.89 -8.51 -15.64
CA LEU A 12 -7.55 -8.67 -17.05
C LEU A 12 -8.65 -9.40 -17.83
N ALA A 13 -9.21 -10.48 -17.29
CA ALA A 13 -10.31 -11.20 -17.92
C ALA A 13 -11.56 -10.32 -18.07
N LYS A 14 -11.88 -9.48 -17.09
CA LYS A 14 -12.99 -8.51 -17.17
C LYS A 14 -12.76 -7.45 -18.24
N ILE A 15 -11.52 -6.97 -18.39
CA ILE A 15 -11.15 -6.00 -19.44
C ILE A 15 -11.24 -6.64 -20.83
N ALA A 16 -10.69 -7.84 -21.00
CA ALA A 16 -10.68 -8.55 -22.29
C ALA A 16 -12.09 -8.88 -22.79
N ASN A 17 -13.02 -9.17 -21.88
CA ASN A 17 -14.41 -9.51 -22.22
C ASN A 17 -15.33 -8.29 -22.40
N ASN A 18 -14.80 -7.07 -22.38
CA ASN A 18 -15.61 -5.85 -22.53
C ASN A 18 -15.12 -5.02 -23.73
N PRO A 19 -15.91 -4.91 -24.81
CA PRO A 19 -15.50 -4.21 -26.03
C PRO A 19 -15.32 -2.69 -25.84
N ALA A 20 -15.80 -2.11 -24.74
CA ALA A 20 -15.59 -0.71 -24.41
C ALA A 20 -14.16 -0.41 -23.91
N PHE A 21 -13.34 -1.44 -23.65
CA PHE A 21 -11.97 -1.28 -23.19
C PHE A 21 -10.98 -1.81 -24.22
N THR A 22 -9.84 -1.13 -24.30
CA THR A 22 -8.66 -1.60 -25.05
C THR A 22 -7.49 -1.67 -24.10
N LEU A 23 -6.87 -2.84 -23.98
CA LEU A 23 -5.65 -3.04 -23.19
C LEU A 23 -4.44 -3.12 -24.11
N GLN A 24 -3.45 -2.26 -23.88
CA GLN A 24 -2.17 -2.30 -24.60
C GLN A 24 -1.04 -2.57 -23.60
N LEU A 25 -0.51 -3.79 -23.63
CA LEU A 25 0.66 -4.20 -22.84
C LEU A 25 1.96 -3.95 -23.63
N GLY A 26 3.09 -3.91 -22.94
CA GLY A 26 4.40 -3.62 -23.58
C GLY A 26 4.53 -2.17 -24.06
N VAL A 27 3.70 -1.26 -23.54
CA VAL A 27 3.73 0.17 -23.81
C VAL A 27 4.34 0.91 -22.63
N THR A 28 5.36 1.72 -22.89
CA THR A 28 5.92 2.63 -21.87
C THR A 28 5.50 4.05 -22.19
N VAL A 29 4.63 4.63 -21.36
CA VAL A 29 4.21 6.04 -21.47
C VAL A 29 5.32 6.94 -20.94
N SER A 30 5.84 7.83 -21.79
CA SER A 30 6.90 8.79 -21.46
C SER A 30 6.32 10.14 -21.04
N THR A 31 5.30 10.65 -21.73
CA THR A 31 4.72 11.97 -21.45
C THR A 31 3.19 11.93 -21.40
N VAL A 32 2.63 12.80 -20.56
CA VAL A 32 1.21 13.11 -20.48
C VAL A 32 1.14 14.64 -20.39
N GLN A 33 0.57 15.27 -21.40
CA GLN A 33 0.47 16.73 -21.51
C GLN A 33 -0.99 17.10 -21.71
N GLN A 34 -1.48 18.00 -20.87
CA GLN A 34 -2.83 18.51 -20.97
C GLN A 34 -2.84 19.72 -21.92
N ASP A 35 -3.69 19.66 -22.94
CA ASP A 35 -4.07 20.80 -23.80
C ASP A 35 -5.43 21.35 -23.33
N ASP A 36 -5.93 22.39 -24.01
CA ASP A 36 -7.22 23.03 -23.66
C ASP A 36 -8.38 22.02 -23.67
N ASP A 37 -8.48 21.23 -24.76
CA ASP A 37 -9.62 20.33 -24.98
C ASP A 37 -9.28 18.83 -24.91
N SER A 38 -8.01 18.49 -24.74
CA SER A 38 -7.56 17.10 -24.76
C SER A 38 -6.33 16.84 -23.90
N VAL A 39 -5.91 15.59 -23.83
CA VAL A 39 -4.66 15.16 -23.23
C VAL A 39 -3.88 14.38 -24.27
N LEU A 40 -2.68 14.85 -24.58
CA LEU A 40 -1.71 14.16 -25.42
C LEU A 40 -0.87 13.23 -24.57
N VAL A 41 -0.83 11.97 -24.97
CA VAL A 41 -0.02 10.93 -24.34
C VAL A 41 1.00 10.45 -25.36
N ALA A 42 2.28 10.43 -25.01
CA ALA A 42 3.33 9.83 -25.83
C ALA A 42 3.98 8.66 -25.10
N GLY A 43 4.44 7.68 -25.87
CA GLY A 43 5.10 6.50 -25.34
C GLY A 43 5.79 5.69 -26.43
N SER A 44 6.39 4.57 -26.04
CA SER A 44 7.05 3.64 -26.96
C SER A 44 6.38 2.28 -26.94
N VAL A 45 6.25 1.67 -28.13
CA VAL A 45 5.78 0.30 -28.34
C VAL A 45 6.80 -0.39 -29.24
N CYS A 46 7.45 -1.44 -28.75
CA CYS A 46 8.49 -2.16 -29.49
C CYS A 46 9.60 -1.24 -30.06
N GLY A 47 9.96 -0.17 -29.34
CA GLY A 47 10.98 0.79 -29.76
C GLY A 47 10.48 1.93 -30.66
N SER A 48 9.24 1.86 -31.14
CA SER A 48 8.62 2.92 -31.96
C SER A 48 7.80 3.88 -31.11
N THR A 49 7.96 5.18 -31.33
CA THR A 49 7.15 6.21 -30.66
C THR A 49 5.71 6.14 -31.15
N LYS A 50 4.76 6.21 -30.21
CA LYS A 50 3.33 6.33 -30.48
C LYS A 50 2.76 7.51 -29.71
N HIS A 51 1.71 8.09 -30.28
CA HIS A 51 0.92 9.16 -29.67
C HIS A 51 -0.53 8.73 -29.55
N TRP A 52 -1.16 9.12 -28.45
CA TRP A 52 -2.58 8.97 -28.22
C TRP A 52 -3.15 10.32 -27.81
N GLN A 53 -4.40 10.54 -28.15
CA GLN A 53 -5.18 11.68 -27.67
C GLN A 53 -6.36 11.15 -26.88
N ALA A 54 -6.59 11.72 -25.70
CA ALA A 54 -7.67 11.34 -24.81
C ALA A 54 -8.40 12.58 -24.30
N LYS A 55 -9.68 12.44 -23.90
CA LYS A 55 -10.41 13.55 -23.26
C LYS A 55 -9.97 13.77 -21.81
N ALA A 56 -9.55 12.70 -21.14
CA ALA A 56 -8.94 12.69 -19.82
C ALA A 56 -8.00 11.48 -19.63
N VAL A 57 -7.08 11.58 -18.69
CA VAL A 57 -6.10 10.54 -18.31
C VAL A 57 -6.12 10.35 -16.79
N ILE A 58 -6.23 9.08 -16.37
CA ILE A 58 -5.99 8.66 -14.99
C ILE A 58 -4.62 8.02 -14.93
N ASP A 59 -3.64 8.73 -14.37
CA ASP A 59 -2.27 8.28 -14.25
C ASP A 59 -2.07 7.47 -12.97
N THR A 60 -1.90 6.15 -13.12
CA THR A 60 -1.67 5.21 -12.00
C THR A 60 -0.21 4.82 -11.86
N ARG A 61 0.72 5.51 -12.53
CA ARG A 61 2.15 5.20 -12.45
C ARG A 61 2.69 5.37 -11.01
N PRO A 62 3.76 4.67 -10.64
CA PRO A 62 4.42 4.86 -9.35
C PRO A 62 4.81 6.33 -9.10
N PRO A 63 4.89 6.78 -7.84
CA PRO A 63 5.35 8.13 -7.52
C PRO A 63 6.73 8.41 -8.13
N SER A 64 6.93 9.63 -8.61
CA SER A 64 8.23 10.06 -9.15
C SER A 64 9.28 10.13 -8.04
N ASN A 65 10.56 10.07 -8.42
CA ASN A 65 11.66 10.28 -7.47
C ASN A 65 11.58 11.65 -6.77
N SER A 66 11.09 12.68 -7.47
CA SER A 66 10.88 14.01 -6.89
C SER A 66 9.75 14.02 -5.85
N GLN A 67 8.68 13.25 -6.05
CA GLN A 67 7.64 13.08 -5.03
C GLN A 67 8.18 12.33 -3.81
N LEU A 68 9.00 11.29 -4.03
CA LEU A 68 9.57 10.50 -2.95
C LEU A 68 10.58 11.31 -2.12
N SER A 69 11.45 12.10 -2.76
CA SER A 69 12.46 12.91 -2.06
C SER A 69 11.89 14.14 -1.35
N ALA A 70 10.77 14.67 -1.82
CA ALA A 70 10.13 15.85 -1.23
C ALA A 70 9.32 15.55 0.04
N ASN A 71 9.09 14.28 0.39
CA ASN A 71 8.23 13.90 1.50
C ASN A 71 8.99 13.18 2.60
N GLU A 72 8.68 13.53 3.85
CA GLU A 72 9.20 12.83 5.02
C GLU A 72 8.52 11.47 5.17
N GLY A 73 9.31 10.44 5.47
CA GLY A 73 8.80 9.14 5.86
C GLY A 73 9.91 8.09 5.96
N CYS A 74 9.50 6.84 5.79
CA CYS A 74 10.36 5.67 5.74
C CYS A 74 9.90 4.72 4.62
N TRP A 75 10.57 3.58 4.50
CA TRP A 75 10.22 2.51 3.59
C TRP A 75 9.80 1.28 4.39
N GLN A 76 8.68 0.66 4.00
CA GLN A 76 8.40 -0.70 4.45
C GLN A 76 8.96 -1.64 3.39
N VAL A 77 9.99 -2.39 3.75
CA VAL A 77 10.59 -3.41 2.88
C VAL A 77 10.13 -4.78 3.31
N PHE A 78 10.03 -5.69 2.35
CA PHE A 78 9.61 -7.04 2.66
C PHE A 78 10.17 -8.13 1.74
N SER A 79 10.20 -9.35 2.28
CA SER A 79 10.48 -10.60 1.55
C SER A 79 9.58 -11.72 2.08
N GLY A 80 8.66 -12.19 1.23
CA GLY A 80 7.65 -13.19 1.54
C GLY A 80 7.86 -14.49 0.78
N LEU A 81 7.49 -15.60 1.41
CA LEU A 81 7.45 -16.94 0.83
C LEU A 81 6.04 -17.50 1.02
N GLU A 82 5.38 -17.90 -0.07
CA GLU A 82 4.28 -18.86 0.03
C GLU A 82 4.88 -20.27 0.06
N VAL A 83 4.37 -21.06 0.98
CA VAL A 83 4.96 -22.33 1.34
C VAL A 83 3.87 -23.40 1.33
N ALA A 84 4.14 -24.52 0.65
CA ALA A 84 3.42 -25.77 0.81
C ALA A 84 4.16 -26.63 1.85
N CYS A 85 3.49 -26.96 2.94
CA CYS A 85 3.99 -27.79 4.03
C CYS A 85 2.80 -28.55 4.64
N ALA A 86 2.75 -29.85 4.39
CA ALA A 86 1.63 -30.67 4.83
C ALA A 86 1.51 -30.67 6.37
N LYS A 87 0.33 -30.36 6.89
CA LYS A 87 0.08 -30.29 8.34
C LYS A 87 1.11 -29.44 9.09
N HIS A 88 1.38 -28.22 8.60
CA HIS A 88 2.34 -27.29 9.19
C HIS A 88 2.07 -26.91 10.67
N GLY A 89 0.93 -27.31 11.25
CA GLY A 89 0.65 -27.20 12.69
C GLY A 89 0.19 -25.81 13.17
N PHE A 90 0.05 -24.84 12.26
CA PHE A 90 -0.52 -23.53 12.58
C PHE A 90 -2.05 -23.60 12.56
N ASP A 91 -2.70 -22.89 13.49
CA ASP A 91 -4.15 -22.71 13.50
C ASP A 91 -4.60 -21.89 12.28
N THR A 92 -5.36 -22.51 11.38
CA THR A 92 -5.79 -21.86 10.13
C THR A 92 -6.77 -20.70 10.33
N SER A 93 -7.29 -20.53 11.55
CA SER A 93 -8.14 -19.40 11.92
C SER A 93 -7.39 -18.20 12.51
N THR A 94 -6.08 -18.35 12.79
CA THR A 94 -5.27 -17.34 13.47
C THR A 94 -4.09 -16.90 12.62
N ALA A 95 -3.94 -15.59 12.40
CA ALA A 95 -2.78 -15.00 11.73
C ALA A 95 -1.78 -14.45 12.77
N ILE A 96 -0.50 -14.59 12.48
CA ILE A 96 0.57 -13.86 13.17
C ILE A 96 0.81 -12.57 12.39
N LEU A 97 0.42 -11.43 12.95
CA LEU A 97 0.53 -10.15 12.24
C LEU A 97 1.90 -9.50 12.38
N MET A 98 2.48 -9.54 13.59
CA MET A 98 3.74 -8.85 13.91
C MET A 98 4.51 -9.60 15.00
N ASP A 99 5.18 -10.70 14.63
CA ASP A 99 6.16 -11.32 15.51
C ASP A 99 7.50 -10.55 15.40
N PHE A 100 7.76 -9.64 16.35
CA PHE A 100 8.92 -8.76 16.30
C PHE A 100 10.24 -9.51 16.46
N GLN A 101 11.17 -9.25 15.53
CA GLN A 101 12.49 -9.85 15.51
C GLN A 101 13.53 -8.87 16.07
N GLY A 102 14.37 -9.35 16.99
CA GLY A 102 15.50 -8.61 17.53
C GLY A 102 16.73 -8.60 16.62
N GLY A 103 17.76 -7.84 17.01
CA GLY A 103 19.06 -7.84 16.30
C GLY A 103 19.19 -6.83 15.15
N TYR A 104 18.13 -6.06 14.85
CA TYR A 104 18.16 -5.01 13.83
C TYR A 104 18.10 -3.62 14.45
N ARG A 105 18.68 -2.63 13.76
CA ARG A 105 18.59 -1.21 14.14
C ARG A 105 17.24 -0.57 13.82
N HIS A 106 16.41 -1.28 13.07
CA HIS A 106 15.09 -0.85 12.62
C HIS A 106 14.01 -1.83 13.10
N PRO A 107 12.75 -1.38 13.24
CA PRO A 107 11.65 -2.28 13.56
C PRO A 107 11.53 -3.35 12.48
N CYS A 108 11.54 -4.61 12.90
CA CYS A 108 11.51 -5.78 12.05
C CYS A 108 10.54 -6.80 12.66
N PHE A 109 9.73 -7.45 11.84
CA PHE A 109 8.80 -8.47 12.29
C PHE A 109 8.54 -9.50 11.20
N ILE A 110 8.04 -10.65 11.62
CA ILE A 110 7.52 -11.68 10.73
C ILE A 110 5.99 -11.63 10.79
N TYR A 111 5.35 -11.74 9.63
CA TYR A 111 3.96 -12.14 9.57
C TYR A 111 3.85 -13.58 9.08
N LEU A 112 2.81 -14.28 9.55
CA LEU A 112 2.41 -15.58 9.05
C LEU A 112 0.90 -15.62 8.88
N LEU A 113 0.47 -16.01 7.68
CA LEU A 113 -0.92 -16.15 7.33
C LEU A 113 -1.16 -17.58 6.83
N PRO A 114 -1.81 -18.43 7.63
CA PRO A 114 -2.28 -19.73 7.15
C PRO A 114 -3.32 -19.53 6.04
N LEU A 115 -3.16 -20.26 4.94
CA LEU A 115 -4.10 -20.22 3.81
C LEU A 115 -5.06 -21.41 3.88
N ASP A 116 -4.52 -22.59 4.20
CA ASP A 116 -5.25 -23.82 4.51
C ASP A 116 -4.37 -24.72 5.40
N GLN A 117 -4.65 -26.02 5.51
CA GLN A 117 -3.91 -26.95 6.37
C GLN A 117 -2.50 -27.30 5.87
N ASP A 118 -2.23 -27.02 4.60
CA ASP A 118 -1.02 -27.43 3.89
C ASP A 118 -0.29 -26.23 3.28
N HIS A 119 -0.87 -25.03 3.32
CA HIS A 119 -0.30 -23.82 2.72
C HIS A 119 -0.35 -22.64 3.68
N PHE A 120 0.74 -21.87 3.71
CA PHE A 120 0.78 -20.58 4.42
C PHE A 120 1.69 -19.60 3.69
N LEU A 121 1.47 -18.31 3.94
CA LEU A 121 2.36 -17.23 3.56
C LEU A 121 3.14 -16.79 4.81
N VAL A 122 4.45 -16.63 4.69
CA VAL A 122 5.31 -16.06 5.73
C VAL A 122 6.17 -14.96 5.13
N GLU A 123 6.31 -13.83 5.81
CA GLU A 123 7.11 -12.71 5.32
C GLU A 123 7.88 -12.04 6.42
N TRP A 124 9.11 -11.69 6.07
CA TRP A 124 9.92 -10.75 6.81
C TRP A 124 9.62 -9.33 6.35
N THR A 125 9.31 -8.45 7.29
CA THR A 125 8.95 -7.06 7.03
C THR A 125 9.73 -6.11 7.95
N ALA A 126 10.20 -4.98 7.42
CA ALA A 126 10.88 -3.97 8.23
C ALA A 126 10.58 -2.53 7.80
N PHE A 127 10.68 -1.61 8.75
CA PHE A 127 10.60 -0.17 8.52
C PHE A 127 12.00 0.47 8.45
N GLN A 128 12.50 0.72 7.25
CA GLN A 128 13.85 1.27 7.02
C GLN A 128 13.82 2.75 6.65
N ALA A 129 14.82 3.52 7.06
CA ALA A 129 14.89 4.96 6.75
C ALA A 129 15.08 5.21 5.24
N ASP A 130 15.93 4.41 4.60
CA ASP A 130 16.28 4.54 3.20
C ASP A 130 15.73 3.36 2.38
N LYS A 131 15.51 3.62 1.09
CA LYS A 131 15.23 2.57 0.14
C LYS A 131 16.54 1.83 -0.14
N ALA A 132 16.89 0.88 0.72
CA ALA A 132 17.94 -0.07 0.36
C ALA A 132 17.53 -0.75 -0.96
N THR A 133 18.51 -1.06 -1.82
CA THR A 133 18.33 -2.10 -2.84
C THR A 133 17.69 -3.31 -2.15
N PRO A 134 16.62 -3.93 -2.69
CA PRO A 134 15.94 -5.01 -1.99
C PRO A 134 16.95 -6.08 -1.59
N ALA A 135 17.25 -6.16 -0.30
CA ALA A 135 17.95 -7.30 0.24
C ALA A 135 16.93 -8.44 0.27
N ASP A 136 17.31 -9.57 -0.30
CA ASP A 136 16.52 -10.79 -0.21
C ASP A 136 16.65 -11.32 1.22
N TYR A 137 15.60 -11.13 2.03
CA TYR A 137 15.52 -11.62 3.41
C TYR A 137 14.88 -13.01 3.50
N SER A 138 14.85 -13.78 2.40
CA SER A 138 14.35 -15.17 2.42
C SER A 138 15.13 -16.08 3.36
N ALA A 139 16.42 -15.77 3.62
CA ALA A 139 17.22 -16.47 4.61
C ALA A 139 16.67 -16.26 6.04
N ASP A 140 16.29 -15.03 6.40
CA ASP A 140 15.69 -14.71 7.70
C ASP A 140 14.33 -15.39 7.86
N VAL A 141 13.52 -15.42 6.80
CA VAL A 141 12.24 -16.15 6.78
C VAL A 141 12.46 -17.64 7.04
N LYS A 142 13.41 -18.28 6.33
CA LYS A 142 13.74 -19.70 6.52
C LYS A 142 14.27 -20.00 7.92
N ALA A 143 15.13 -19.13 8.45
CA ALA A 143 15.64 -19.26 9.82
C ALA A 143 14.52 -19.12 10.86
N TRP A 144 13.54 -18.24 10.62
CA TRP A 144 12.36 -18.15 11.48
C TRP A 144 11.50 -19.42 11.41
N LEU A 145 11.24 -19.96 10.22
CA LEU A 145 10.49 -21.21 10.04
C LEU A 145 11.15 -22.39 10.77
N GLN A 146 12.48 -22.49 10.73
CA GLN A 146 13.23 -23.48 11.50
C GLN A 146 13.01 -23.33 13.00
N ARG A 147 13.00 -22.10 13.54
CA ARG A 147 12.68 -21.84 14.96
C ARG A 147 11.24 -22.24 15.33
N GLN A 148 10.32 -22.22 14.36
CA GLN A 148 8.93 -22.70 14.55
C GLN A 148 8.79 -24.22 14.34
N ASN A 149 9.89 -24.96 14.13
CA ASN A 149 9.90 -26.39 13.82
C ASN A 149 9.12 -26.74 12.53
N VAL A 150 9.07 -25.82 11.58
CA VAL A 150 8.51 -26.09 10.25
C VAL A 150 9.61 -26.65 9.36
N GLU A 151 9.51 -27.94 9.08
CA GLU A 151 10.47 -28.70 8.26
C GLU A 151 9.81 -29.23 6.98
N ASN A 152 10.62 -29.74 6.04
CA ASN A 152 10.16 -30.44 4.83
C ASN A 152 9.14 -29.66 3.98
N PHE A 153 9.29 -28.34 3.93
CA PHE A 153 8.40 -27.47 3.16
C PHE A 153 8.93 -27.19 1.75
N HIS A 154 8.02 -26.85 0.84
CA HIS A 154 8.33 -26.39 -0.51
C HIS A 154 7.89 -24.94 -0.68
N VAL A 155 8.80 -24.06 -1.10
CA VAL A 155 8.44 -22.69 -1.49
C VAL A 155 7.72 -22.72 -2.84
N THR A 156 6.45 -22.37 -2.88
CA THR A 156 5.64 -22.34 -4.12
C THR A 156 5.74 -20.99 -4.83
N ARG A 157 5.97 -19.91 -4.08
CA ARG A 157 6.13 -18.56 -4.60
C ARG A 157 7.01 -17.74 -3.66
N ALA A 158 7.80 -16.83 -4.23
CA ALA A 158 8.55 -15.84 -3.48
C ALA A 158 8.16 -14.44 -3.97
N GLU A 159 8.10 -13.49 -3.04
CA GLU A 159 7.83 -12.09 -3.33
C GLU A 159 8.72 -11.17 -2.51
N SER A 160 9.03 -10.01 -3.07
CA SER A 160 9.73 -8.95 -2.34
C SER A 160 9.29 -7.60 -2.86
N GLY A 161 9.40 -6.59 -2.02
CA GLY A 161 8.93 -5.26 -2.37
C GLY A 161 9.34 -4.18 -1.38
N SER A 162 9.08 -2.94 -1.79
CA SER A 162 9.26 -1.76 -0.96
C SER A 162 8.08 -0.81 -1.15
N LEU A 163 7.48 -0.38 -0.05
CA LEU A 163 6.36 0.54 -0.02
C LEU A 163 6.83 1.88 0.56
N PRO A 164 6.51 3.01 -0.11
CA PRO A 164 6.82 4.33 0.44
C PRO A 164 5.87 4.67 1.58
N MET A 165 6.36 4.58 2.82
CA MET A 165 5.61 4.90 4.05
C MET A 165 5.72 6.39 4.33
N MET A 166 5.09 7.19 3.47
CA MET A 166 5.17 8.64 3.48
C MET A 166 3.91 9.26 2.91
N ARG A 167 3.65 10.51 3.28
CA ARG A 167 2.49 11.24 2.78
C ARG A 167 2.79 11.78 1.37
N LEU A 168 2.36 11.07 0.34
CA LEU A 168 2.56 11.51 -1.03
C LEU A 168 1.57 12.63 -1.42
N SER A 169 2.09 13.61 -2.17
CA SER A 169 1.34 14.79 -2.64
C SER A 169 0.16 14.39 -3.53
N LYS A 170 -0.97 15.07 -3.32
CA LYS A 170 -2.13 15.08 -4.20
C LYS A 170 -1.93 16.20 -5.22
N ASN A 171 -1.12 15.97 -6.25
CA ASN A 171 -1.02 16.93 -7.34
C ASN A 171 -2.37 16.96 -8.06
N THR A 172 -2.95 18.17 -8.10
CA THR A 172 -4.16 18.65 -8.81
C THR A 172 -5.53 18.24 -8.24
N ASN A 173 -6.29 19.24 -7.80
CA ASN A 173 -7.64 19.08 -7.26
C ASN A 173 -8.72 18.97 -8.37
N SER A 174 -8.36 19.26 -9.61
CA SER A 174 -9.21 19.04 -10.77
C SER A 174 -8.45 19.16 -12.09
N GLY A 175 -8.95 18.51 -13.14
CA GLY A 175 -8.45 18.66 -14.50
C GLY A 175 -8.78 17.47 -15.39
N ARG A 176 -8.16 17.43 -16.57
CA ARG A 176 -8.23 16.29 -17.49
C ARG A 176 -7.18 15.22 -17.15
N VAL A 177 -6.13 15.58 -16.40
CA VAL A 177 -5.11 14.64 -15.90
C VAL A 177 -5.20 14.54 -14.39
N LEU A 178 -5.51 13.34 -13.89
CA LEU A 178 -5.54 13.03 -12.47
C LEU A 178 -4.60 11.88 -12.15
N ASN A 179 -3.92 11.97 -11.01
CA ASN A 179 -3.19 10.83 -10.47
C ASN A 179 -4.13 9.92 -9.67
N ALA A 180 -3.86 8.61 -9.69
CA ALA A 180 -4.54 7.61 -8.86
C ALA A 180 -3.55 6.60 -8.26
N GLY A 181 -3.99 5.85 -7.24
CA GLY A 181 -3.16 4.86 -6.56
C GLY A 181 -2.10 5.48 -5.63
N VAL A 182 -0.93 4.81 -5.53
CA VAL A 182 0.14 5.19 -4.60
C VAL A 182 0.63 6.62 -4.87
N GLY A 183 0.88 6.96 -6.14
CA GLY A 183 1.34 8.30 -6.55
C GLY A 183 0.36 9.44 -6.22
N ALA A 184 -0.91 9.11 -5.96
CA ALA A 184 -1.96 10.04 -5.54
C ALA A 184 -2.24 10.02 -4.03
N GLY A 185 -1.43 9.28 -3.26
CA GLY A 185 -1.60 9.14 -1.81
C GLY A 185 -2.82 8.31 -1.41
N TRP A 186 -3.29 7.38 -2.26
CA TRP A 186 -4.39 6.48 -1.90
C TRP A 186 -3.96 5.37 -0.94
N MET A 187 -2.68 4.98 -0.98
CA MET A 187 -2.10 4.10 0.01
C MET A 187 -1.96 4.84 1.35
N ARG A 188 -2.39 4.20 2.43
CA ARG A 188 -2.30 4.76 3.77
C ARG A 188 -0.87 4.72 4.29
N ALA A 189 -0.27 5.89 4.44
CA ALA A 189 1.16 6.06 4.71
C ALA A 189 1.69 5.28 5.93
N ALA A 190 0.96 5.21 7.04
CA ALA A 190 1.45 4.54 8.25
C ALA A 190 1.28 3.01 8.25
N THR A 191 0.52 2.46 7.30
CA THR A 191 0.11 1.04 7.33
C THR A 191 0.33 0.27 6.03
N GLY A 192 0.49 0.97 4.90
CA GLY A 192 0.54 0.36 3.57
C GLY A 192 -0.83 -0.08 3.03
N TYR A 193 -1.91 0.12 3.79
CA TYR A 193 -3.25 -0.32 3.37
C TYR A 193 -3.72 0.49 2.17
N HIS A 194 -4.09 -0.21 1.10
CA HIS A 194 -4.34 0.40 -0.21
C HIS A 194 -5.57 -0.18 -0.91
N PHE A 195 -5.86 -1.46 -0.72
CA PHE A 195 -6.88 -2.16 -1.51
C PHE A 195 -8.27 -1.51 -1.39
N VAL A 196 -8.73 -1.28 -0.16
CA VAL A 196 -10.08 -0.73 0.08
C VAL A 196 -10.17 0.75 -0.34
N SER A 197 -9.14 1.55 -0.12
CA SER A 197 -9.11 2.94 -0.57
C SER A 197 -9.11 3.04 -2.10
N CYS A 198 -8.39 2.14 -2.78
CA CYS A 198 -8.44 1.97 -4.24
C CYS A 198 -9.85 1.70 -4.74
N GLN A 199 -10.58 0.75 -4.16
CA GLN A 199 -11.95 0.44 -4.60
C GLN A 199 -12.86 1.68 -4.53
N ARG A 200 -12.77 2.45 -3.44
CA ARG A 200 -13.53 3.70 -3.28
C ARG A 200 -13.12 4.76 -4.30
N GLY A 201 -11.81 4.93 -4.51
CA GLY A 201 -11.26 5.87 -5.49
C GLY A 201 -11.69 5.55 -6.91
N CYS A 202 -11.56 4.29 -7.32
CA CYS A 202 -11.99 3.80 -8.63
C CYS A 202 -13.50 4.00 -8.85
N ALA A 203 -14.34 3.67 -7.85
CA ALA A 203 -15.78 3.89 -7.96
C ALA A 203 -16.15 5.37 -8.09
N ALA A 204 -15.44 6.26 -7.39
CA ALA A 204 -15.63 7.70 -7.52
C ALA A 204 -15.18 8.24 -8.88
N LEU A 205 -14.02 7.81 -9.39
CA LEU A 205 -13.57 8.18 -10.74
C LEU A 205 -14.51 7.68 -11.82
N ALA A 206 -14.97 6.43 -11.74
CA ALA A 206 -15.90 5.86 -12.71
C ALA A 206 -17.19 6.69 -12.82
N ARG A 207 -17.77 7.11 -11.68
CA ARG A 207 -18.95 8.01 -11.68
C ARG A 207 -18.66 9.35 -12.34
N GLN A 208 -17.50 9.95 -12.07
CA GLN A 208 -17.11 11.22 -12.68
C GLN A 208 -16.87 11.08 -14.19
N ILE A 209 -16.23 10.01 -14.64
CA ILE A 209 -16.00 9.74 -16.07
C ILE A 209 -17.33 9.56 -16.81
N LEU A 210 -18.29 8.84 -16.23
CA LEU A 210 -19.61 8.67 -16.82
C LEU A 210 -20.38 10.00 -16.92
N ALA A 211 -20.32 10.83 -15.87
CA ALA A 211 -20.94 12.17 -15.87
C ALA A 211 -20.26 13.13 -16.86
N ALA A 212 -18.93 13.09 -16.94
CA ALA A 212 -18.16 13.85 -17.91
C ALA A 212 -18.51 13.46 -19.35
N ASN A 213 -18.63 12.15 -19.62
CA ASN A 213 -19.04 11.67 -20.94
C ASN A 213 -20.46 12.11 -21.33
N ALA A 214 -21.39 12.16 -20.38
CA ALA A 214 -22.76 12.60 -20.62
C ALA A 214 -22.92 14.11 -20.84
N SER A 215 -22.04 14.93 -20.22
CA SER A 215 -22.09 16.39 -20.28
C SER A 215 -21.04 17.01 -21.22
N ASP A 216 -20.14 16.19 -21.75
CA ASP A 216 -18.88 16.56 -22.41
C ASP A 216 -17.98 17.50 -21.59
N ASN A 217 -18.17 17.55 -20.26
CA ASN A 217 -17.33 18.30 -19.34
C ASN A 217 -16.32 17.38 -18.66
N TRP A 218 -15.10 17.35 -19.17
CA TRP A 218 -14.01 16.47 -18.70
C TRP A 218 -13.15 17.08 -17.59
N GLN A 219 -13.70 18.01 -16.82
CA GLN A 219 -13.11 18.50 -15.59
C GLN A 219 -13.38 17.49 -14.46
N LEU A 220 -12.45 16.55 -14.27
CA LEU A 220 -12.53 15.55 -13.22
C LEU A 220 -11.90 16.09 -11.94
N HIS A 221 -12.29 15.54 -10.79
CA HIS A 221 -11.77 15.86 -9.47
C HIS A 221 -11.11 14.65 -8.81
N SER A 222 -9.95 14.88 -8.20
CA SER A 222 -9.24 13.86 -7.41
C SER A 222 -10.13 13.32 -6.28
N PRO A 223 -10.42 12.00 -6.22
CA PRO A 223 -11.24 11.45 -5.17
C PRO A 223 -10.61 11.61 -3.80
N GLN A 224 -11.40 12.07 -2.83
CA GLN A 224 -11.00 12.04 -1.43
C GLN A 224 -11.23 10.64 -0.85
N VAL A 225 -10.23 9.76 -0.97
CA VAL A 225 -10.33 8.37 -0.46
C VAL A 225 -10.16 8.24 1.06
N ARG A 226 -9.67 9.30 1.72
CA ARG A 226 -9.35 9.40 3.15
C ARG A 226 -9.47 10.85 3.66
N THR A 227 -9.78 11.02 4.94
CA THR A 227 -9.86 12.33 5.60
C THR A 227 -8.47 12.92 5.89
N ARG A 228 -8.36 14.25 5.89
CA ARG A 228 -7.09 14.96 6.13
C ARG A 228 -6.53 14.75 7.54
N TRP A 229 -7.39 14.53 8.53
CA TRP A 229 -6.95 14.29 9.91
C TRP A 229 -6.33 12.89 10.08
N LEU A 230 -6.75 11.89 9.28
CA LEU A 230 -6.09 10.58 9.23
C LEU A 230 -4.73 10.68 8.53
N ASP A 231 -4.61 11.45 7.45
CA ASP A 231 -3.30 11.77 6.84
C ASP A 231 -2.36 12.39 7.88
N TRP A 232 -2.89 13.27 8.74
CA TRP A 232 -2.13 13.92 9.80
C TRP A 232 -1.70 12.94 10.91
N MET A 233 -2.60 12.07 11.38
CA MET A 233 -2.25 11.03 12.36
C MET A 233 -1.15 10.11 11.86
N ASP A 234 -1.23 9.68 10.60
CA ASP A 234 -0.21 8.83 9.98
C ASP A 234 1.15 9.54 9.93
N MET A 235 1.18 10.82 9.57
CA MET A 235 2.41 11.63 9.58
C MET A 235 3.02 11.73 10.98
N VAL A 236 2.21 12.00 12.01
CA VAL A 236 2.67 12.06 13.41
C VAL A 236 3.23 10.70 13.85
N PHE A 237 2.54 9.60 13.51
CA PHE A 237 2.99 8.25 13.82
C PHE A 237 4.33 7.94 13.14
N LEU A 238 4.47 8.21 11.84
CA LEU A 238 5.71 7.96 11.09
C LEU A 238 6.89 8.80 11.61
N ARG A 239 6.64 10.05 12.01
CA ARG A 239 7.67 10.90 12.65
C ARG A 239 8.10 10.36 14.01
N ALA A 240 7.16 9.92 14.84
CA ALA A 240 7.46 9.30 16.12
C ALA A 240 8.25 8.00 15.92
N LEU A 241 7.83 7.16 14.96
CA LEU A 241 8.49 5.91 14.61
C LEU A 241 9.93 6.12 14.14
N LYS A 242 10.17 7.16 13.32
CA LYS A 242 11.51 7.52 12.86
C LYS A 242 12.42 8.01 14.00
N ARG A 243 11.85 8.68 15.01
CA ARG A 243 12.58 9.21 16.17
C ARG A 243 12.88 8.14 17.22
N HIS A 244 11.99 7.16 17.37
CA HIS A 244 12.05 6.14 18.40
C HIS A 244 11.79 4.73 17.83
N PRO A 245 12.59 4.26 16.85
CA PRO A 245 12.39 2.95 16.24
C PRO A 245 12.47 1.82 17.27
N GLU A 246 13.26 1.98 18.33
CA GLU A 246 13.42 1.02 19.42
C GLU A 246 12.13 0.78 20.22
N GLN A 247 11.21 1.75 20.23
CA GLN A 247 9.95 1.65 20.96
C GLN A 247 8.81 1.07 20.10
N ALA A 248 9.02 0.91 18.80
CA ALA A 248 7.99 0.47 17.87
C ALA A 248 7.31 -0.85 18.31
N PRO A 249 8.05 -1.92 18.70
CA PRO A 249 7.42 -3.17 19.12
C PRO A 249 6.40 -2.97 20.24
N GLN A 250 6.78 -2.18 21.26
CA GLN A 250 5.89 -1.89 22.39
C GLN A 250 4.65 -1.11 21.97
N TRP A 251 4.79 -0.16 21.04
CA TRP A 251 3.66 0.62 20.54
C TRP A 251 2.64 -0.25 19.79
N PHE A 252 3.11 -1.15 18.92
CA PHE A 252 2.21 -2.07 18.20
C PHE A 252 1.50 -3.04 19.16
N VAL A 253 2.22 -3.62 20.13
CA VAL A 253 1.59 -4.47 21.16
C VAL A 253 0.52 -3.71 21.94
N ARG A 254 0.80 -2.46 22.34
CA ARG A 254 -0.19 -1.61 23.02
C ARG A 254 -1.39 -1.28 22.15
N LEU A 255 -1.19 -1.00 20.87
CA LEU A 255 -2.28 -0.73 19.92
C LEU A 255 -3.23 -1.93 19.82
N PHE A 256 -2.70 -3.13 19.65
CA PHE A 256 -3.53 -4.34 19.57
C PHE A 256 -4.18 -4.70 20.90
N ALA A 257 -3.50 -4.49 22.04
CA ALA A 257 -4.08 -4.74 23.37
C ALA A 257 -5.14 -3.70 23.77
N GLY A 258 -4.99 -2.45 23.33
CA GLY A 258 -5.86 -1.33 23.68
C GLY A 258 -7.03 -1.11 22.72
N THR A 259 -7.19 -1.94 21.68
CA THR A 259 -8.28 -1.83 20.71
C THR A 259 -8.92 -3.18 20.42
N THR A 260 -10.22 -3.17 20.14
CA THR A 260 -10.90 -4.36 19.62
C THR A 260 -10.59 -4.55 18.14
N ALA A 261 -10.71 -5.79 17.63
CA ALA A 261 -10.53 -6.09 16.22
C ALA A 261 -11.42 -5.25 15.29
N ALA A 262 -12.66 -4.94 15.73
CA ALA A 262 -13.59 -4.11 14.97
C ALA A 262 -13.14 -2.64 14.90
N GLN A 263 -12.64 -2.08 16.01
CA GLN A 263 -12.09 -0.71 16.03
C GLN A 263 -10.86 -0.61 15.14
N MET A 264 -9.92 -1.56 15.28
CA MET A 264 -8.72 -1.60 14.46
C MET A 264 -9.07 -1.76 12.98
N SER A 265 -9.97 -2.69 12.63
CA SER A 265 -10.41 -2.87 11.25
C SER A 265 -11.00 -1.61 10.63
N ARG A 266 -11.90 -0.90 11.33
CA ARG A 266 -12.46 0.37 10.84
C ARG A 266 -11.41 1.46 10.71
N PHE A 267 -10.52 1.57 11.71
CA PHE A 267 -9.43 2.53 11.70
C PHE A 267 -8.52 2.28 10.50
N MET A 268 -8.02 1.06 10.32
CA MET A 268 -7.11 0.66 9.24
C MET A 268 -7.72 0.86 7.83
N ASN A 269 -9.05 0.75 7.71
CA ASN A 269 -9.78 0.94 6.45
C ASN A 269 -10.25 2.39 6.16
N ASP A 270 -9.71 3.39 6.87
CA ASP A 270 -10.02 4.82 6.74
C ASP A 270 -11.47 5.21 7.09
N LYS A 271 -12.16 4.35 7.86
CA LYS A 271 -13.54 4.57 8.31
C LYS A 271 -13.70 4.46 9.84
N PRO A 272 -12.79 5.01 10.65
CA PRO A 272 -12.98 5.02 12.10
C PRO A 272 -14.15 5.90 12.50
N TYR A 273 -14.87 5.48 13.54
CA TYR A 273 -15.61 6.40 14.37
C TYR A 273 -14.64 7.22 15.23
N LEU A 274 -15.09 8.34 15.78
CA LEU A 274 -14.27 9.16 16.68
C LEU A 274 -13.77 8.35 17.90
N GLY A 275 -14.60 7.44 18.41
CA GLY A 275 -14.21 6.52 19.49
C GLY A 275 -13.11 5.52 19.10
N ASP A 276 -13.07 5.08 17.83
CA ASP A 276 -12.01 4.18 17.35
C ASP A 276 -10.67 4.92 17.32
N ALA A 277 -10.67 6.15 16.80
CA ALA A 277 -9.49 7.00 16.75
C ALA A 277 -8.98 7.37 18.15
N TRP A 278 -9.90 7.63 19.08
CA TRP A 278 -9.55 7.87 20.48
C TRP A 278 -8.92 6.63 21.12
N ALA A 279 -9.49 5.43 20.94
CA ALA A 279 -8.93 4.19 21.48
C ALA A 279 -7.50 3.94 20.97
N VAL A 280 -7.25 4.16 19.67
CA VAL A 280 -5.91 4.09 19.07
C VAL A 280 -4.96 5.11 19.69
N ALA A 281 -5.39 6.36 19.84
CA ALA A 281 -4.56 7.41 20.41
C ALA A 281 -4.25 7.16 21.90
N SER A 282 -5.24 6.70 22.69
CA SER A 282 -5.08 6.44 24.12
C SER A 282 -4.25 5.20 24.43
N ALA A 283 -4.15 4.25 23.50
CA ALA A 283 -3.30 3.07 23.66
C ALA A 283 -1.80 3.40 23.61
N LEU A 284 -1.44 4.51 22.94
CA LEU A 284 -0.06 4.91 22.72
C LEU A 284 0.46 5.87 23.81
N PRO A 285 1.75 5.80 24.18
CA PRO A 285 2.33 6.77 25.12
C PRO A 285 2.30 8.16 24.51
N PRO A 286 1.79 9.21 25.17
CA PRO A 286 1.57 10.51 24.52
C PRO A 286 2.87 11.26 24.15
N ALA A 287 3.92 11.15 24.96
CA ALA A 287 5.10 12.01 24.83
C ALA A 287 5.83 11.91 23.47
N PRO A 288 6.12 10.71 22.90
CA PRO A 288 6.72 10.59 21.58
C PRO A 288 5.88 11.24 20.47
N PHE A 289 4.56 11.07 20.51
CA PHE A 289 3.66 11.55 19.46
C PHE A 289 3.39 13.06 19.56
N ILE A 290 3.29 13.61 20.77
CA ILE A 290 3.17 15.06 20.97
C ILE A 290 4.42 15.77 20.41
N ARG A 291 5.62 15.26 20.71
CA ARG A 291 6.86 15.81 20.15
C ARG A 291 6.88 15.70 18.61
N ALA A 292 6.27 14.66 18.05
CA ALA A 292 6.20 14.42 16.61
C ALA A 292 5.20 15.30 15.84
N VAL A 293 4.36 16.09 16.54
CA VAL A 293 3.46 17.07 15.90
C VAL A 293 4.28 18.14 15.16
N LEU A 294 5.35 18.63 15.80
CA LEU A 294 6.22 19.63 15.19
C LEU A 294 7.23 18.96 14.24
N PRO A 295 7.42 19.51 13.01
CA PRO A 295 8.56 19.14 12.18
C PRO A 295 9.86 19.47 12.93
N TRP A 296 10.96 18.88 12.46
CA TRP A 296 12.29 19.16 12.99
C TRP A 296 12.68 20.61 12.78
#